data_AF-A0A820FT68-F1
#
_entry.id   AF-A0A820FT68-F1
#
_cell.length_a   1.000
_cell.length_b   1.000
_cell.length_c   1.000
_cell.angle_alpha   90.00
_cell.angle_beta   90.00
_cell.angle_gamma   90.00
#
_symmetry.space_group_name_H-M   'P 1'
#
loop_
_entity.id
_entity.type
_entity.pdbx_description
1 polymer ?
#
loop_
_entity_poly.entity_id
_entity_poly.type
_entity_poly.pdbx_seq_one_letter_code
_entity_poly.pdbx_strand_id
1 'polypeptide(L)'
;TNTSNFTATDLLFLNNLQISLWRFEVVYTFQSAISTSALNFIINHPPANGSCSINPLSGTITTLFTIECSDWYDVDGIQDYSLYAWTTDISQRTIIAFSPEDNFQVRLPSGDNETSLLNLVVYVRDLAGSVTQVNVSSVSVIADLATINGLIDIIINSSSTITNNAIVRLLSSGNQNVVGQIMTSLSQEFNQMNNDNLDKAISSGIPAATISVSSLGSSSLQQISIPLNESALINYNIELNSLANVRDYLVTFITNLLITTSNSIILQSSSLVQLTQATNQLTRNTLMLVSNRCYELSAALYTMFEKISYEDAQSASNQLFRCASNLLNAVNGPLQGRTEVLDLDNSRANVISTDYDTDLESAWSNL
;
A
#
# COMPACT_ATOMS: atom_id res chain seq x y z
N THR A 1 -25.23 -41.98 -21.20
CA THR A 1 -24.91 -40.63 -21.68
C THR A 1 -23.50 -40.29 -21.23
N ASN A 2 -22.51 -40.52 -22.10
CA ASN A 2 -21.12 -40.18 -21.82
C ASN A 2 -20.82 -38.82 -22.46
N THR A 3 -21.10 -37.74 -21.76
CA THR A 3 -20.53 -36.43 -22.11
C THR A 3 -19.19 -36.30 -21.39
N SER A 4 -18.09 -36.30 -22.13
CA SER A 4 -16.78 -35.91 -21.61
C SER A 4 -16.62 -34.40 -21.75
N ASN A 5 -16.21 -33.72 -20.68
CA ASN A 5 -15.85 -32.31 -20.76
C ASN A 5 -14.65 -32.15 -21.70
N PHE A 6 -14.78 -31.30 -22.72
CA PHE A 6 -13.66 -30.85 -23.52
C PHE A 6 -13.03 -29.64 -22.82
N THR A 7 -11.88 -29.86 -22.19
CA THR A 7 -11.13 -28.80 -21.51
C THR A 7 -9.89 -28.48 -22.32
N ALA A 8 -9.79 -27.24 -22.82
CA ALA A 8 -8.55 -26.68 -23.35
C ALA A 8 -7.87 -25.88 -22.24
N THR A 9 -6.55 -26.06 -22.06
CA THR A 9 -5.76 -25.25 -21.14
C THR A 9 -5.21 -24.00 -21.84
N ASP A 10 -4.88 -23.00 -21.05
CA ASP A 10 -4.21 -21.76 -21.48
C ASP A 10 -2.95 -22.01 -22.33
N LEU A 11 -2.20 -23.07 -22.01
CA LEU A 11 -1.03 -23.55 -22.77
C LEU A 11 -1.28 -23.70 -24.28
N LEU A 12 -2.49 -24.06 -24.72
CA LEU A 12 -2.80 -24.17 -26.15
C LEU A 12 -2.63 -22.81 -26.85
N PHE A 13 -3.13 -21.75 -26.22
CA PHE A 13 -3.09 -20.39 -26.76
C PHE A 13 -1.68 -19.81 -26.63
N LEU A 14 -1.01 -20.04 -25.49
CA LEU A 14 0.36 -19.59 -25.25
C LEU A 14 1.39 -20.21 -26.22
N ASN A 15 1.15 -21.43 -26.69
CA ASN A 15 2.02 -22.08 -27.69
C ASN A 15 1.74 -21.64 -29.13
N ASN A 16 0.68 -20.85 -29.36
CA ASN A 16 0.22 -20.45 -30.69
C ASN A 16 -0.08 -18.95 -30.75
N LEU A 17 0.82 -18.12 -30.21
CA LEU A 17 0.65 -16.66 -30.13
C LEU A 17 0.45 -15.98 -31.49
N GLN A 18 0.83 -16.62 -32.59
CA GLN A 18 0.58 -16.13 -33.95
C GLN A 18 -0.90 -16.25 -34.40
N ILE A 19 -1.73 -17.00 -33.67
CA ILE A 19 -3.14 -17.23 -34.00
C ILE A 19 -4.01 -16.33 -33.13
N SER A 20 -4.62 -15.32 -33.74
CA SER A 20 -5.53 -14.41 -33.06
C SER A 20 -6.97 -14.92 -33.02
N LEU A 21 -7.47 -15.46 -34.15
CA LEU A 21 -8.84 -15.97 -34.26
C LEU A 21 -8.91 -17.48 -33.97
N TRP A 22 -9.70 -17.83 -32.97
CA TRP A 22 -9.94 -19.22 -32.59
C TRP A 22 -11.40 -19.60 -32.79
N ARG A 23 -11.61 -20.84 -33.21
CA ARG A 23 -12.93 -21.45 -33.38
C ARG A 23 -12.97 -22.81 -32.69
N PHE A 24 -13.79 -22.93 -31.65
CA PHE A 24 -14.18 -24.22 -31.11
C PHE A 24 -15.47 -24.65 -31.79
N GLU A 25 -15.39 -25.68 -32.63
CA GLU A 25 -16.53 -26.23 -33.36
C GLU A 25 -16.88 -27.63 -32.86
N VAL A 26 -18.17 -27.83 -32.61
CA VAL A 26 -18.76 -29.14 -32.32
C VAL A 26 -19.59 -29.56 -33.53
N VAL A 27 -19.26 -30.72 -34.07
CA VAL A 27 -19.94 -31.33 -35.21
C VAL A 27 -20.74 -32.54 -34.73
N TYR A 28 -22.05 -32.50 -34.87
CA TYR A 28 -22.96 -33.61 -34.60
C TYR A 28 -23.29 -34.33 -35.89
N THR A 29 -22.89 -35.61 -35.97
CA THR A 29 -23.19 -36.45 -37.12
C THR A 29 -24.35 -37.38 -36.79
N PHE A 30 -25.46 -37.22 -37.51
CA PHE A 30 -26.62 -38.09 -37.46
C PHE A 30 -26.69 -38.95 -38.73
N GLN A 31 -27.52 -40.00 -38.71
CA GLN A 31 -27.63 -40.95 -39.83
C GLN A 31 -28.09 -40.30 -41.15
N SER A 32 -28.77 -39.15 -41.09
CA SER A 32 -29.31 -38.42 -42.26
C SER A 32 -28.90 -36.95 -42.33
N ALA A 33 -28.16 -36.42 -41.35
CA ALA A 33 -27.83 -35.00 -41.27
C ALA A 33 -26.55 -34.74 -40.47
N ILE A 34 -25.91 -33.61 -40.77
CA ILE A 34 -24.82 -33.06 -39.97
C ILE A 34 -25.31 -31.73 -39.41
N SER A 35 -25.11 -31.50 -38.11
CA SER A 35 -25.37 -30.22 -37.46
C SER A 35 -24.07 -29.70 -36.85
N THR A 36 -23.80 -28.41 -36.99
CA THR A 36 -22.60 -27.78 -36.45
C THR A 36 -22.97 -26.63 -35.52
N SER A 37 -22.21 -26.49 -34.44
CA SER A 37 -22.27 -25.34 -33.54
C SER A 37 -20.84 -24.91 -33.24
N ALA A 38 -20.58 -23.60 -33.22
CA ALA A 38 -19.24 -23.10 -32.98
C ALA A 38 -19.23 -21.85 -32.10
N LEU A 39 -18.17 -21.74 -31.28
CA LEU A 39 -17.79 -20.53 -30.57
C LEU A 39 -16.55 -19.96 -31.27
N ASN A 40 -16.63 -18.70 -31.68
CA ASN A 40 -15.48 -17.96 -32.21
C ASN A 40 -15.08 -16.90 -31.20
N PHE A 41 -13.79 -16.73 -30.97
CA PHE A 41 -13.25 -15.70 -30.10
C PHE A 41 -11.89 -15.25 -30.61
N ILE A 42 -11.51 -14.02 -30.27
CA ILE A 42 -10.22 -13.44 -30.60
C ILE A 42 -9.43 -13.35 -29.30
N ILE A 43 -8.20 -13.83 -29.33
CA ILE A 43 -7.26 -13.65 -28.22
C ILE A 43 -6.64 -12.26 -28.37
N ASN A 44 -6.81 -11.45 -27.34
CA ASN A 44 -6.21 -10.13 -27.28
C ASN A 44 -4.66 -10.23 -27.19
N HIS A 45 -3.96 -9.27 -27.77
CA HIS A 45 -2.50 -9.14 -27.69
C HIS A 45 -2.13 -7.93 -26.85
N PRO A 46 -1.00 -7.97 -26.12
CA PRO A 46 -0.60 -6.83 -25.31
C PRO A 46 -0.03 -5.68 -26.17
N PRO A 47 -0.04 -4.44 -25.65
CA PRO A 47 0.57 -3.29 -26.31
C PRO A 47 2.02 -3.54 -26.73
N ALA A 48 2.44 -3.02 -27.89
CA ALA A 48 3.77 -3.30 -28.44
C ALA A 48 4.48 -2.04 -28.97
N ASN A 49 5.76 -2.22 -29.33
CA ASN A 49 6.65 -1.28 -30.02
C ASN A 49 7.08 -0.01 -29.26
N GLY A 50 6.45 0.29 -28.14
CA GLY A 50 6.77 1.49 -27.37
C GLY A 50 7.96 1.34 -26.43
N SER A 51 8.33 2.46 -25.82
CA SER A 51 9.33 2.54 -24.77
C SER A 51 8.90 3.53 -23.69
N CYS A 52 9.57 3.52 -22.55
CA CYS A 52 9.35 4.49 -21.47
C CYS A 52 10.70 4.99 -20.94
N SER A 53 10.76 6.27 -20.61
CA SER A 53 11.94 6.93 -20.06
C SER A 53 11.59 7.77 -18.84
N ILE A 54 12.62 8.12 -18.05
CA ILE A 54 12.47 8.96 -16.85
C ILE A 54 13.54 10.05 -16.80
N ASN A 55 13.15 11.24 -16.34
CA ASN A 55 14.06 12.35 -16.08
C ASN A 55 13.56 13.23 -14.91
N PRO A 56 14.44 13.71 -14.00
CA PRO A 56 15.88 13.44 -13.90
C PRO A 56 16.20 12.01 -13.43
N LEU A 57 17.47 11.61 -13.46
CA LEU A 57 17.91 10.30 -12.94
C LEU A 57 18.31 10.33 -11.46
N SER A 58 18.29 11.52 -10.84
CA SER A 58 18.59 11.69 -9.43
C SER A 58 17.74 12.76 -8.79
N GLY A 59 17.43 12.60 -7.50
CA GLY A 59 16.67 13.56 -6.74
C GLY A 59 16.41 13.12 -5.31
N THR A 60 15.43 13.75 -4.70
CA THR A 60 14.91 13.45 -3.36
C THR A 60 13.43 13.07 -3.43
N ILE A 61 12.84 12.67 -2.30
CA ILE A 61 11.41 12.34 -2.21
C ILE A 61 10.46 13.50 -2.60
N THR A 62 10.95 14.74 -2.66
CA THR A 62 10.18 15.92 -3.07
C THR A 62 10.40 16.31 -4.54
N THR A 63 11.41 15.74 -5.20
CA THR A 63 11.76 16.00 -6.59
C THR A 63 10.68 15.46 -7.53
N LEU A 64 10.30 16.26 -8.52
CA LEU A 64 9.39 15.84 -9.59
C LEU A 64 10.17 15.14 -10.70
N PHE A 65 9.84 13.88 -10.93
CA PHE A 65 10.31 13.07 -12.04
C PHE A 65 9.24 13.04 -13.13
N THR A 66 9.65 13.09 -14.38
CA THR A 66 8.76 12.97 -15.54
C THR A 66 8.96 11.58 -16.14
N ILE A 67 7.88 10.82 -16.27
CA ILE A 67 7.80 9.60 -17.04
C ILE A 67 7.25 9.96 -18.42
N GLU A 68 7.92 9.51 -19.47
CA GLU A 68 7.49 9.70 -20.84
C GLU A 68 7.53 8.34 -21.55
N CYS A 69 6.35 7.86 -21.95
CA CYS A 69 6.19 6.64 -22.73
C CYS A 69 5.80 7.01 -24.17
N SER A 70 6.51 6.50 -25.16
CA SER A 70 6.28 6.83 -26.57
C SER A 70 6.06 5.58 -27.41
N ASP A 71 5.43 5.76 -28.57
CA ASP A 71 5.32 4.78 -29.64
C ASP A 71 4.59 3.48 -29.28
N TRP A 72 3.78 3.50 -28.21
CA TRP A 72 2.91 2.39 -27.85
C TRP A 72 1.76 2.27 -28.83
N TYR A 73 1.57 1.06 -29.36
CA TYR A 73 0.47 0.73 -30.24
C TYR A 73 -0.27 -0.50 -29.74
N ASP A 74 -1.60 -0.37 -29.73
CA ASP A 74 -2.52 -1.48 -29.56
C ASP A 74 -3.76 -1.23 -30.45
N VAL A 75 -4.35 -2.29 -30.99
CA VAL A 75 -5.53 -2.17 -31.86
C VAL A 75 -6.77 -1.72 -31.10
N ASP A 76 -6.86 -2.09 -29.83
CA ASP A 76 -7.94 -1.70 -28.93
C ASP A 76 -7.61 -0.37 -28.21
N GLY A 77 -6.39 0.14 -28.37
CA GLY A 77 -5.92 1.38 -27.76
C GLY A 77 -5.38 1.19 -26.34
N ILE A 78 -4.63 2.19 -25.87
CA ILE A 78 -4.01 2.17 -24.54
C ILE A 78 -5.00 2.71 -23.50
N GLN A 79 -5.19 1.95 -22.43
CA GLN A 79 -6.03 2.30 -21.29
C GLN A 79 -5.28 3.21 -20.31
N ASP A 80 -4.14 2.74 -19.80
CA ASP A 80 -3.36 3.43 -18.78
C ASP A 80 -1.92 2.94 -18.69
N TYR A 81 -1.14 3.75 -17.98
CA TYR A 81 0.25 3.54 -17.59
C TYR A 81 0.33 3.49 -16.07
N SER A 82 0.85 2.40 -15.52
CA SER A 82 1.01 2.21 -14.08
C SER A 82 2.48 2.05 -13.71
N LEU A 83 3.01 2.95 -12.88
CA LEU A 83 4.40 2.95 -12.44
C LEU A 83 4.55 2.16 -11.14
N TYR A 84 5.48 1.21 -11.14
CA TYR A 84 5.88 0.45 -9.95
C TYR A 84 7.36 0.68 -9.66
N ALA A 85 7.72 0.64 -8.38
CA ALA A 85 9.08 0.79 -7.90
C ALA A 85 9.47 -0.28 -6.87
N TRP A 86 10.75 -0.67 -6.86
CA TRP A 86 11.35 -1.55 -5.86
C TRP A 86 12.83 -1.24 -5.67
N THR A 87 13.40 -1.67 -4.54
CA THR A 87 14.82 -1.54 -4.26
C THR A 87 15.56 -2.81 -4.66
N THR A 88 15.58 -3.83 -3.81
CA THR A 88 16.35 -5.07 -4.02
C THR A 88 15.52 -6.20 -4.61
N ASP A 89 14.32 -6.45 -4.08
CA ASP A 89 13.45 -7.55 -4.48
C ASP A 89 12.24 -7.07 -5.31
N ILE A 90 12.17 -7.51 -6.58
CA ILE A 90 11.07 -7.22 -7.50
C ILE A 90 9.71 -7.76 -7.01
N SER A 91 9.71 -8.76 -6.14
CA SER A 91 8.49 -9.28 -5.51
C SER A 91 7.83 -8.27 -4.56
N GLN A 92 8.63 -7.33 -4.03
CA GLN A 92 8.18 -6.28 -3.11
C GLN A 92 7.85 -4.95 -3.82
N ARG A 93 7.74 -4.96 -5.16
CA ARG A 93 7.40 -3.76 -5.91
C ARG A 93 6.08 -3.17 -5.43
N THR A 94 6.08 -1.85 -5.33
CA THR A 94 4.94 -1.05 -4.87
C THR A 94 4.48 -0.15 -5.99
N ILE A 95 3.17 -0.02 -6.17
CA ILE A 95 2.61 0.95 -7.13
C ILE A 95 2.90 2.37 -6.61
N ILE A 96 3.36 3.24 -7.50
CA ILE A 96 3.68 4.63 -7.20
C ILE A 96 2.61 5.56 -7.75
N ALA A 97 2.20 5.34 -8.99
CA ALA A 97 1.23 6.19 -9.68
C ALA A 97 0.60 5.42 -10.83
N PHE A 98 -0.54 5.92 -11.31
CA PHE A 98 -1.14 5.52 -12.57
C PHE A 98 -1.63 6.73 -13.35
N SER A 99 -1.63 6.67 -14.67
CA SER A 99 -2.02 7.77 -15.55
C SER A 99 -2.67 7.24 -16.84
N PRO A 100 -3.76 7.85 -17.34
CA PRO A 100 -4.25 7.56 -18.69
C PRO A 100 -3.38 8.23 -19.76
N GLU A 101 -2.61 9.26 -19.40
CA GLU A 101 -1.70 9.97 -20.28
C GLU A 101 -0.32 9.31 -20.29
N ASP A 102 0.33 9.32 -21.46
CA ASP A 102 1.65 8.74 -21.72
C ASP A 102 2.82 9.57 -21.16
N ASN A 103 2.56 10.81 -20.79
CA ASN A 103 3.48 11.71 -20.10
C ASN A 103 2.88 12.16 -18.76
N PHE A 104 3.56 11.83 -17.66
CA PHE A 104 3.09 12.18 -16.32
C PHE A 104 4.22 12.39 -15.32
N GLN A 105 3.92 13.18 -14.29
CA GLN A 105 4.88 13.52 -13.24
C GLN A 105 4.65 12.71 -11.96
N VAL A 106 5.73 12.29 -11.33
CA VAL A 106 5.73 11.49 -10.10
C VAL A 106 6.77 11.99 -9.11
N ARG A 107 6.49 11.76 -7.82
CA ARG A 107 7.49 11.77 -6.75
C ARG A 107 7.76 10.33 -6.34
N LEU A 108 9.02 10.03 -6.10
CA LEU A 108 9.48 8.67 -5.84
C LEU A 108 9.87 8.50 -4.38
N PRO A 109 9.69 7.29 -3.80
CA PRO A 109 10.30 6.96 -2.53
C PRO A 109 11.82 6.97 -2.61
N SER A 110 12.47 7.06 -1.45
CA SER A 110 13.89 6.82 -1.32
C SER A 110 14.27 5.45 -1.89
N GLY A 111 15.44 5.39 -2.53
CA GLY A 111 15.99 4.14 -2.99
C GLY A 111 16.59 3.33 -1.84
N ASP A 112 17.30 2.27 -2.20
CA ASP A 112 18.01 1.41 -1.27
C ASP A 112 18.91 2.20 -0.28
N ASN A 113 18.98 1.78 0.98
CA ASN A 113 19.67 2.54 2.03
C ASN A 113 21.18 2.70 1.78
N GLU A 114 21.82 1.76 1.07
CA GLU A 114 23.25 1.80 0.79
C GLU A 114 23.56 2.49 -0.54
N THR A 115 22.77 2.21 -1.56
CA THR A 115 23.04 2.65 -2.94
C THR A 115 22.18 3.82 -3.40
N SER A 116 21.13 4.17 -2.64
CA SER A 116 20.05 5.09 -3.02
C SER A 116 19.34 4.71 -4.32
N LEU A 117 19.54 3.49 -4.83
CA LEU A 117 19.03 3.07 -6.13
C LEU A 117 17.58 2.58 -6.00
N LEU A 118 16.73 3.06 -6.89
CA LEU A 118 15.34 2.64 -7.05
C LEU A 118 15.14 2.13 -8.47
N ASN A 119 14.68 0.88 -8.58
CA ASN A 119 14.35 0.24 -9.84
C ASN A 119 12.89 0.50 -10.19
N LEU A 120 12.61 0.71 -11.48
CA LEU A 120 11.32 1.17 -11.97
C LEU A 120 10.83 0.31 -13.13
N VAL A 121 9.53 0.05 -13.16
CA VAL A 121 8.84 -0.61 -14.28
C VAL A 121 7.52 0.08 -14.52
N VAL A 122 7.20 0.32 -15.80
CA VAL A 122 5.89 0.82 -16.22
C VAL A 122 5.12 -0.34 -16.81
N TYR A 123 3.89 -0.49 -16.36
CA TYR A 123 2.91 -1.41 -16.94
C TYR A 123 2.04 -0.62 -17.90
N VAL A 124 2.09 -0.97 -19.18
CA VAL A 124 1.28 -0.36 -20.23
C VAL A 124 0.13 -1.30 -20.54
N ARG A 125 -1.09 -0.82 -20.36
CA ARG A 125 -2.30 -1.64 -20.43
C ARG A 125 -3.18 -1.21 -21.59
N ASP A 126 -3.78 -2.17 -22.29
CA ASP A 126 -4.80 -1.91 -23.31
C ASP A 126 -6.24 -1.87 -22.73
N LEU A 127 -7.23 -1.51 -23.55
CA LEU A 127 -8.64 -1.47 -23.13
C LEU A 127 -9.26 -2.83 -22.79
N ALA A 128 -8.63 -3.94 -23.21
CA ALA A 128 -9.07 -5.30 -22.93
C ALA A 128 -8.33 -5.95 -21.73
N GLY A 129 -7.44 -5.21 -21.08
CA GLY A 129 -6.73 -5.59 -19.86
C GLY A 129 -5.40 -6.32 -20.06
N SER A 130 -4.89 -6.50 -21.28
CA SER A 130 -3.54 -7.06 -21.46
C SER A 130 -2.47 -6.02 -21.13
N VAL A 131 -1.34 -6.48 -20.59
CA VAL A 131 -0.29 -5.61 -20.05
C VAL A 131 1.07 -5.96 -20.65
N THR A 132 1.80 -4.94 -21.06
CA THR A 132 3.24 -5.02 -21.35
C THR A 132 4.03 -4.35 -20.22
N GLN A 133 5.05 -5.04 -19.72
CA GLN A 133 5.95 -4.52 -18.69
C GLN A 133 7.21 -3.97 -19.35
N VAL A 134 7.54 -2.71 -19.06
CA VAL A 134 8.75 -2.07 -19.58
C VAL A 134 9.58 -1.51 -18.45
N ASN A 135 10.81 -2.01 -18.37
CA ASN A 135 11.80 -1.50 -17.43
C ASN A 135 12.17 -0.08 -17.83
N VAL A 136 12.18 0.81 -16.84
CA VAL A 136 12.68 2.17 -16.98
C VAL A 136 14.05 2.24 -16.32
N SER A 137 14.89 3.18 -16.74
CA SER A 137 16.18 3.44 -16.08
C SER A 137 16.00 3.57 -14.57
N SER A 138 16.83 2.86 -13.80
CA SER A 138 16.88 3.02 -12.35
C SER A 138 17.34 4.44 -12.00
N VAL A 139 16.84 4.95 -10.87
CA VAL A 139 17.10 6.33 -10.43
C VAL A 139 17.66 6.35 -9.01
N SER A 140 18.44 7.38 -8.71
CA SER A 140 18.99 7.59 -7.37
C SER A 140 18.11 8.56 -6.59
N VAL A 141 17.40 8.08 -5.57
CA VAL A 141 16.49 8.91 -4.77
C VAL A 141 16.93 8.87 -3.32
N ILE A 142 17.28 10.03 -2.78
CA ILE A 142 17.79 10.16 -1.41
C ILE A 142 16.66 10.65 -0.50
N ALA A 143 16.60 10.11 0.72
CA ALA A 143 15.70 10.58 1.75
C ALA A 143 15.99 12.05 2.11
N ASP A 144 14.95 12.87 2.24
CA ASP A 144 15.08 14.25 2.70
C ASP A 144 14.81 14.31 4.22
N LEU A 145 15.77 13.79 4.99
CA LEU A 145 15.65 13.64 6.45
C LEU A 145 15.40 14.98 7.16
N ALA A 146 15.94 16.09 6.64
CA ALA A 146 15.70 17.41 7.20
C ALA A 146 14.23 17.81 7.07
N THR A 147 13.63 17.61 5.89
CA THR A 147 12.22 17.89 5.66
C THR A 147 11.32 16.94 6.45
N ILE A 148 11.69 15.66 6.56
CA ILE A 148 10.94 14.65 7.34
C ILE A 148 10.97 14.99 8.83
N ASN A 149 12.13 15.27 9.41
CA ASN A 149 12.23 15.65 10.83
C ASN A 149 11.49 16.95 11.11
N GLY A 150 11.54 17.92 10.19
CA GLY A 150 10.73 19.14 10.30
C GLY A 150 9.23 18.86 10.28
N LEU A 151 8.75 17.86 9.54
CA LEU A 151 7.35 17.42 9.58
C LEU A 151 6.99 16.81 10.94
N ILE A 152 7.84 15.93 11.47
CA ILE A 152 7.67 15.31 12.79
C ILE A 152 7.53 16.40 13.86
N ASP A 153 8.47 17.35 13.90
CA ASP A 153 8.49 18.43 14.88
C ASP A 153 7.23 19.31 14.82
N ILE A 154 6.75 19.62 13.61
CA ILE A 154 5.56 20.44 13.40
C ILE A 154 4.30 19.73 13.94
N ILE A 155 4.17 18.43 13.67
CA ILE A 155 3.02 17.64 14.11
C ILE A 155 3.01 17.48 15.62
N ILE A 156 4.14 17.14 16.23
CA ILE A 156 4.24 16.90 17.69
C ILE A 156 3.97 18.19 18.47
N ASN A 157 4.59 19.30 18.05
CA ASN A 157 4.44 20.57 18.75
C ASN A 157 3.12 21.29 18.42
N SER A 158 2.22 20.67 17.64
CA SER A 158 0.91 21.21 17.26
C SER A 158 1.00 22.66 16.75
N SER A 159 2.01 22.96 15.94
CA SER A 159 2.26 24.34 15.51
C SER A 159 1.13 24.82 14.60
N SER A 160 0.61 26.02 14.87
CA SER A 160 -0.38 26.73 14.04
C SER A 160 0.05 26.94 12.58
N THR A 161 1.29 26.62 12.21
CA THR A 161 1.87 26.75 10.87
C THR A 161 1.89 25.44 10.06
N ILE A 162 1.23 24.36 10.50
CA ILE A 162 1.27 23.04 9.83
C ILE A 162 0.90 23.10 8.34
N THR A 163 0.01 24.02 7.96
CA THR A 163 -0.44 24.23 6.58
C THR A 163 0.63 24.83 5.65
N ASN A 164 1.70 25.40 6.20
CA ASN A 164 2.80 25.97 5.40
C ASN A 164 3.84 24.93 4.99
N ASN A 165 3.79 23.74 5.58
CA ASN A 165 4.71 22.66 5.23
C ASN A 165 4.43 22.14 3.80
N ALA A 166 5.48 22.00 2.99
CA ALA A 166 5.35 21.59 1.59
C ALA A 166 4.74 20.19 1.43
N ILE A 167 5.10 19.24 2.30
CA ILE A 167 4.54 17.89 2.32
C ILE A 167 3.05 17.94 2.68
N VAL A 168 2.67 18.69 3.71
CA VAL A 168 1.26 18.83 4.12
C VAL A 168 0.43 19.42 2.99
N ARG A 169 0.96 20.40 2.23
CA ARG A 169 0.28 20.95 1.04
C ARG A 169 0.09 19.92 -0.06
N LEU A 170 1.08 19.05 -0.29
CA LEU A 170 0.97 17.96 -1.26
C LEU A 170 -0.08 16.93 -0.83
N LEU A 171 -0.07 16.55 0.44
CA LEU A 171 -1.08 15.64 1.03
C LEU A 171 -2.49 16.23 0.99
N SER A 172 -2.61 17.54 1.19
CA SER A 172 -3.89 18.27 1.14
C SER A 172 -4.42 18.48 -0.29
N SER A 173 -3.69 18.07 -1.32
CA SER A 173 -4.11 18.25 -2.72
C SER A 173 -5.36 17.43 -3.09
N GLY A 174 -5.64 16.35 -2.35
CA GLY A 174 -6.71 15.40 -2.67
C GLY A 174 -6.46 14.57 -3.93
N ASN A 175 -5.32 14.76 -4.61
CA ASN A 175 -4.93 13.98 -5.77
C ASN A 175 -4.37 12.62 -5.31
N GLN A 176 -5.05 11.53 -5.67
CA GLN A 176 -4.69 10.18 -5.22
C GLN A 176 -3.24 9.79 -5.53
N ASN A 177 -2.73 10.13 -6.71
CA ASN A 177 -1.33 9.86 -7.07
C ASN A 177 -0.39 10.64 -6.17
N VAL A 178 -0.61 11.95 -5.99
CA VAL A 178 0.27 12.77 -5.15
C VAL A 178 0.23 12.30 -3.69
N VAL A 179 -0.97 12.04 -3.16
CA VAL A 179 -1.14 11.56 -1.78
C VAL A 179 -0.51 10.17 -1.61
N GLY A 180 -0.75 9.26 -2.56
CA GLY A 180 -0.18 7.91 -2.55
C GLY A 180 1.34 7.90 -2.61
N GLN A 181 1.93 8.69 -3.51
CA GLN A 181 3.38 8.87 -3.64
C GLN A 181 3.99 9.35 -2.33
N ILE A 182 3.50 10.47 -1.79
CA ILE A 182 4.04 11.07 -0.57
C ILE A 182 3.83 10.15 0.63
N MET A 183 2.66 9.50 0.75
CA MET A 183 2.40 8.60 1.86
C MET A 183 3.34 7.38 1.82
N THR A 184 3.53 6.80 0.65
CA THR A 184 4.44 5.66 0.47
C THR A 184 5.87 6.05 0.86
N SER A 185 6.38 7.18 0.35
CA SER A 185 7.73 7.68 0.69
C SER A 185 7.90 7.90 2.19
N LEU A 186 6.98 8.63 2.83
CA LEU A 186 7.06 8.92 4.27
C LEU A 186 6.93 7.66 5.13
N SER A 187 6.00 6.79 4.78
CA SER A 187 5.75 5.57 5.55
C SER A 187 6.96 4.65 5.52
N GLN A 188 7.64 4.52 4.38
CA GLN A 188 8.88 3.74 4.27
C GLN A 188 9.98 4.29 5.16
N GLU A 189 10.18 5.61 5.15
CA GLU A 189 11.14 6.28 6.05
C GLU A 189 10.79 6.07 7.52
N PHE A 190 9.52 6.22 7.90
CA PHE A 190 9.11 5.98 9.29
C PHE A 190 9.15 4.52 9.70
N ASN A 191 9.01 3.59 8.77
CA ASN A 191 9.18 2.16 9.03
C ASN A 191 10.65 1.83 9.26
N GLN A 192 11.55 2.45 8.50
CA GLN A 192 13.00 2.35 8.74
C GLN A 192 13.36 2.94 10.12
N MET A 193 12.91 4.15 10.43
CA MET A 193 13.14 4.77 11.75
C MET A 193 12.61 3.89 12.89
N ASN A 194 11.44 3.26 12.73
CA ASN A 194 10.93 2.33 13.73
C ASN A 194 11.85 1.11 13.94
N ASN A 195 12.36 0.52 12.85
CA ASN A 195 13.28 -0.61 12.94
C ASN A 195 14.59 -0.21 13.63
N ASP A 196 15.15 0.96 13.27
CA ASP A 196 16.36 1.48 13.90
C ASP A 196 16.17 1.75 15.40
N ASN A 197 15.00 2.30 15.78
CA ASN A 197 14.65 2.54 17.18
C ASN A 197 14.48 1.22 17.96
N LEU A 198 13.91 0.18 17.34
CA LEU A 198 13.82 -1.16 17.92
C LEU A 198 15.21 -1.77 18.13
N ASP A 199 16.08 -1.72 17.13
CA ASP A 199 17.44 -2.27 17.22
C ASP A 199 18.28 -1.55 18.29
N LYS A 200 18.14 -0.21 18.38
CA LYS A 200 18.74 0.62 19.42
C LYS A 200 18.22 0.26 20.82
N ALA A 201 16.91 0.04 20.96
CA ALA A 201 16.29 -0.39 22.22
C ALA A 201 16.80 -1.78 22.66
N ILE A 202 16.85 -2.72 21.72
CA ILE A 202 17.32 -4.10 21.95
C ILE A 202 18.79 -4.11 22.36
N SER A 203 19.65 -3.39 21.62
CA SER A 203 21.07 -3.25 21.97
C SER A 203 21.31 -2.52 23.30
N SER A 204 20.34 -1.71 23.74
CA SER A 204 20.36 -1.04 25.05
C SER A 204 19.83 -1.89 26.21
N GLY A 205 19.46 -3.15 25.95
CA GLY A 205 19.04 -4.13 26.96
C GLY A 205 17.53 -4.30 27.14
N ILE A 206 16.71 -3.75 26.24
CA ILE A 206 15.25 -3.93 26.28
C ILE A 206 14.89 -5.23 25.54
N PRO A 207 14.19 -6.19 26.16
CA PRO A 207 13.80 -7.42 25.48
C PRO A 207 12.88 -7.14 24.28
N ALA A 208 13.21 -7.68 23.11
CA ALA A 208 12.39 -7.49 21.89
C ALA A 208 10.92 -7.93 22.10
N ALA A 209 10.68 -8.94 22.94
CA ALA A 209 9.35 -9.44 23.29
C ALA A 209 8.45 -8.43 24.01
N THR A 210 9.01 -7.37 24.60
CA THR A 210 8.27 -6.35 25.37
C THR A 210 8.06 -5.05 24.59
N ILE A 211 8.54 -4.97 23.35
CA ILE A 211 8.41 -3.77 22.51
C ILE A 211 7.97 -4.06 21.07
N SER A 212 7.92 -5.34 20.68
CA SER A 212 7.57 -5.76 19.33
C SER A 212 6.67 -6.99 19.35
N VAL A 213 5.80 -7.08 18.34
CA VAL A 213 4.93 -8.23 18.11
C VAL A 213 5.33 -8.83 16.78
N SER A 214 5.92 -10.02 16.83
CA SER A 214 6.15 -10.81 15.63
C SER A 214 4.80 -11.27 15.04
N SER A 215 4.72 -11.40 13.71
CA SER A 215 3.52 -11.81 13.00
C SER A 215 2.88 -13.08 13.58
N LEU A 216 1.55 -13.18 13.58
CA LEU A 216 0.81 -14.41 13.92
C LEU A 216 1.43 -15.66 13.27
N GLY A 217 2.15 -16.48 14.04
CA GLY A 217 2.80 -17.72 13.60
C GLY A 217 4.31 -17.86 13.87
N SER A 218 4.99 -16.78 14.28
CA SER A 218 6.41 -16.84 14.66
C SER A 218 6.61 -17.28 16.12
N SER A 219 7.67 -18.06 16.36
CA SER A 219 8.11 -18.51 17.69
C SER A 219 8.27 -17.34 18.67
N SER A 220 7.87 -17.54 19.94
CA SER A 220 7.99 -16.50 20.97
C SER A 220 9.43 -16.02 21.13
N LEU A 221 9.65 -14.72 21.06
CA LEU A 221 10.94 -14.10 21.41
C LEU A 221 11.25 -14.40 22.89
N GLN A 222 12.40 -15.01 23.16
CA GLN A 222 12.79 -15.42 24.52
C GLN A 222 12.98 -14.20 25.43
N GLN A 223 12.36 -14.23 26.60
CA GLN A 223 12.65 -13.28 27.69
C GLN A 223 13.99 -13.64 28.32
N ILE A 224 14.99 -12.77 28.15
CA ILE A 224 16.21 -12.81 28.95
C ILE A 224 16.00 -11.85 30.12
N SER A 225 16.16 -12.33 31.35
CA SER A 225 16.08 -11.53 32.58
C SER A 225 17.32 -10.65 32.71
N ILE A 226 17.37 -9.57 31.95
CA ILE A 226 18.36 -8.50 32.07
C ILE A 226 17.71 -7.39 32.90
N PRO A 227 18.41 -6.75 33.86
CA PRO A 227 17.87 -5.56 34.52
C PRO A 227 17.50 -4.51 33.46
N LEU A 228 16.25 -4.07 33.51
CA LEU A 228 15.66 -3.19 32.50
C LEU A 228 16.36 -1.84 32.54
N ASN A 229 16.85 -1.37 31.39
CA ASN A 229 17.41 -0.04 31.26
C ASN A 229 16.26 0.98 31.15
N GLU A 230 15.80 1.49 32.30
CA GLU A 230 14.66 2.42 32.38
C GLU A 230 14.85 3.66 31.51
N SER A 231 16.06 4.24 31.50
CA SER A 231 16.37 5.41 30.66
C SER A 231 16.24 5.12 29.17
N ALA A 232 16.69 3.94 28.73
CA ALA A 232 16.52 3.52 27.34
C ALA A 232 15.05 3.27 27.00
N LEU A 233 14.27 2.72 27.93
CA LEU A 233 12.84 2.46 27.73
C LEU A 233 12.05 3.78 27.61
N ILE A 234 12.36 4.76 28.45
CA ILE A 234 11.76 6.10 28.37
C ILE A 234 12.06 6.73 27.00
N ASN A 235 13.31 6.71 26.55
CA ASN A 235 13.69 7.26 25.24
C ASN A 235 12.99 6.54 24.09
N TYR A 236 12.93 5.21 24.13
CA TYR A 236 12.19 4.42 23.13
C TYR A 236 10.71 4.80 23.11
N ASN A 237 10.06 4.93 24.27
CA ASN A 237 8.64 5.30 24.34
C ASN A 237 8.37 6.73 23.83
N ILE A 238 9.31 7.67 24.02
CA ILE A 238 9.21 9.02 23.45
C ILE A 238 9.25 8.95 21.91
N GLU A 239 10.23 8.23 21.35
CA GLU A 239 10.38 8.05 19.90
C GLU A 239 9.16 7.29 19.30
N LEU A 240 8.66 6.28 20.01
CA LEU A 240 7.46 5.51 19.63
C LEU A 240 6.22 6.39 19.52
N ASN A 241 5.92 7.16 20.57
CA ASN A 241 4.73 8.02 20.62
C ASN A 241 4.83 9.18 19.61
N SER A 242 6.03 9.72 19.38
CA SER A 242 6.32 10.70 18.33
C SER A 242 5.88 10.19 16.96
N LEU A 243 6.34 9.01 16.56
CA LEU A 243 6.02 8.40 15.26
C LEU A 243 4.57 7.92 15.17
N ALA A 244 3.96 7.51 16.29
CA ALA A 244 2.54 7.17 16.35
C ALA A 244 1.64 8.39 16.10
N ASN A 245 1.96 9.54 16.70
CA ASN A 245 1.23 10.79 16.48
C ASN A 245 1.28 11.24 15.01
N VAL A 246 2.46 11.09 14.38
CA VAL A 246 2.62 11.41 12.95
C VAL A 246 1.76 10.49 12.08
N ARG A 247 1.70 9.19 12.37
CA ARG A 247 0.83 8.25 11.63
C ARG A 247 -0.65 8.53 11.83
N ASP A 248 -1.07 8.85 13.06
CA ASP A 248 -2.45 9.24 13.39
C ASP A 248 -2.88 10.50 12.62
N TYR A 249 -1.96 11.44 12.41
CA TYR A 249 -2.19 12.59 11.55
C TYR A 249 -2.27 12.21 10.07
N LEU A 250 -1.29 11.44 9.58
CA LEU A 250 -1.16 11.11 8.16
C LEU A 250 -2.29 10.27 7.60
N VAL A 251 -2.84 9.33 8.38
CA VAL A 251 -3.93 8.45 7.93
C VAL A 251 -5.14 9.23 7.41
N THR A 252 -5.39 10.43 7.96
CA THR A 252 -6.53 11.29 7.59
C THR A 252 -6.53 11.66 6.11
N PHE A 253 -5.36 11.78 5.48
CA PHE A 253 -5.25 12.15 4.07
C PHE A 253 -5.64 11.03 3.10
N ILE A 254 -5.55 9.76 3.52
CA ILE A 254 -5.96 8.62 2.68
C ILE A 254 -7.46 8.35 2.82
N THR A 255 -8.01 8.51 4.03
CA THR A 255 -9.40 8.10 4.34
C THR A 255 -10.46 8.81 3.48
N ASN A 256 -10.16 10.00 2.95
CA ASN A 256 -11.10 10.81 2.16
C ASN A 256 -10.83 10.79 0.66
N LEU A 257 -9.88 9.98 0.18
CA LEU A 257 -9.60 9.90 -1.24
C LEU A 257 -10.80 9.30 -1.98
N LEU A 258 -10.99 9.66 -3.25
CA LEU A 258 -12.01 9.00 -4.07
C LEU A 258 -11.60 7.54 -4.36
N ILE A 259 -12.52 6.70 -4.79
CA ILE A 259 -12.22 5.36 -5.32
C ILE A 259 -12.80 5.32 -6.72
N THR A 260 -11.96 5.35 -7.75
CA THR A 260 -12.36 5.61 -9.13
C THR A 260 -12.10 4.44 -10.07
N THR A 261 -11.01 3.70 -9.84
CA THR A 261 -10.54 2.59 -10.70
C THR A 261 -9.90 1.48 -9.86
N SER A 262 -9.61 0.32 -10.46
CA SER A 262 -8.79 -0.72 -9.82
C SER A 262 -7.43 -0.18 -9.38
N ASN A 263 -6.75 0.59 -10.22
CA ASN A 263 -5.47 1.22 -9.89
C ASN A 263 -5.59 2.17 -8.68
N SER A 264 -6.72 2.87 -8.51
CA SER A 264 -6.97 3.68 -7.31
C SER A 264 -7.10 2.83 -6.04
N ILE A 265 -7.68 1.63 -6.14
CA ILE A 265 -7.79 0.69 -5.03
C ILE A 265 -6.41 0.15 -4.68
N ILE A 266 -5.67 -0.32 -5.69
CA ILE A 266 -4.30 -0.84 -5.55
C ILE A 266 -3.40 0.22 -4.91
N LEU A 267 -3.39 1.46 -5.42
CA LEU A 267 -2.56 2.53 -4.88
C LEU A 267 -2.85 2.80 -3.40
N GLN A 268 -4.13 2.96 -3.06
CA GLN A 268 -4.52 3.29 -1.69
C GLN A 268 -4.31 2.13 -0.73
N SER A 269 -4.63 0.90 -1.12
CA SER A 269 -4.31 -0.28 -0.31
C SER A 269 -2.81 -0.41 -0.08
N SER A 270 -1.99 -0.04 -1.07
CA SER A 270 -0.53 -0.10 -0.96
C SER A 270 -0.01 0.90 0.05
N SER A 271 -0.46 2.15 -0.05
CA SER A 271 -0.09 3.19 0.90
C SER A 271 -0.54 2.85 2.32
N LEU A 272 -1.71 2.22 2.48
CA LEU A 272 -2.18 1.75 3.80
C LEU A 272 -1.30 0.61 4.35
N VAL A 273 -0.85 -0.33 3.51
CA VAL A 273 0.10 -1.37 3.93
C VAL A 273 1.39 -0.75 4.45
N GLN A 274 1.94 0.22 3.72
CA GLN A 274 3.17 0.92 4.13
C GLN A 274 2.94 1.68 5.44
N LEU A 275 1.85 2.45 5.55
CA LEU A 275 1.53 3.23 6.74
C LEU A 275 1.37 2.37 7.99
N THR A 276 0.78 1.18 7.84
CA THR A 276 0.44 0.27 8.95
C THR A 276 1.51 -0.76 9.29
N GLN A 277 2.63 -0.79 8.56
CA GLN A 277 3.67 -1.82 8.76
C GLN A 277 4.29 -1.77 10.17
N ALA A 278 4.51 -0.57 10.73
CA ALA A 278 4.95 -0.39 12.12
C ALA A 278 3.76 -0.57 13.10
N THR A 279 3.40 -1.82 13.36
CA THR A 279 2.19 -2.19 14.13
C THR A 279 2.16 -1.67 15.56
N ASN A 280 3.33 -1.50 16.19
CA ASN A 280 3.51 -0.90 17.52
C ASN A 280 3.23 0.62 17.56
N GLN A 281 3.08 1.27 16.41
CA GLN A 281 2.85 2.72 16.27
C GLN A 281 1.43 3.07 15.81
N LEU A 282 0.51 2.11 15.80
CA LEU A 282 -0.87 2.34 15.37
C LEU A 282 -1.78 2.59 16.57
N THR A 283 -2.24 3.83 16.68
CA THR A 283 -3.24 4.25 17.66
C THR A 283 -4.60 3.62 17.38
N ARG A 284 -5.49 3.56 18.38
CA ARG A 284 -6.87 3.09 18.23
C ARG A 284 -7.63 3.85 17.14
N ASN A 285 -7.42 5.16 17.04
CA ASN A 285 -8.03 5.97 15.99
C ASN A 285 -7.49 5.59 14.59
N THR A 286 -6.17 5.42 14.45
CA THR A 286 -5.57 4.93 13.21
C THR A 286 -6.14 3.58 12.82
N LEU A 287 -6.25 2.64 13.77
CA LEU A 287 -6.83 1.32 13.54
C LEU A 287 -8.28 1.41 13.04
N MET A 288 -9.09 2.28 13.64
CA MET A 288 -10.48 2.47 13.23
C MET A 288 -10.59 3.06 11.81
N LEU A 289 -9.83 4.12 11.54
CA LEU A 289 -9.82 4.81 10.25
C LEU A 289 -9.32 3.90 9.12
N VAL A 290 -8.22 3.18 9.34
CA VAL A 290 -7.69 2.24 8.34
C VAL A 290 -8.61 1.04 8.16
N SER A 291 -9.21 0.51 9.23
CA SER A 291 -10.17 -0.61 9.13
C SER A 291 -11.38 -0.23 8.27
N ASN A 292 -11.98 0.94 8.54
CA ASN A 292 -13.08 1.47 7.73
C ASN A 292 -12.64 1.66 6.28
N ARG A 293 -11.44 2.20 6.05
CA ARG A 293 -10.95 2.41 4.69
C ARG A 293 -10.66 1.11 3.94
N CYS A 294 -10.05 0.12 4.59
CA CYS A 294 -9.81 -1.20 4.00
C CYS A 294 -11.15 -1.91 3.71
N TYR A 295 -12.21 -1.69 4.51
CA TYR A 295 -13.57 -2.13 4.18
C TYR A 295 -14.15 -1.44 2.94
N GLU A 296 -14.08 -0.10 2.85
CA GLU A 296 -14.57 0.65 1.68
C GLU A 296 -13.88 0.22 0.38
N LEU A 297 -12.55 0.07 0.43
CA LEU A 297 -11.75 -0.40 -0.70
C LEU A 297 -12.12 -1.85 -1.10
N SER A 298 -12.36 -2.72 -0.13
CA SER A 298 -12.80 -4.10 -0.39
C SER A 298 -14.20 -4.15 -1.01
N ALA A 299 -15.12 -3.32 -0.52
CA ALA A 299 -16.47 -3.20 -1.07
C ALA A 299 -16.42 -2.67 -2.51
N ALA A 300 -15.61 -1.64 -2.78
CA ALA A 300 -15.41 -1.11 -4.12
C ALA A 300 -14.81 -2.18 -5.06
N LEU A 301 -13.80 -2.92 -4.60
CA LEU A 301 -13.19 -4.01 -5.36
C LEU A 301 -14.23 -5.07 -5.72
N TYR A 302 -15.06 -5.46 -4.75
CA TYR A 302 -16.16 -6.39 -4.99
C TYR A 302 -17.16 -5.86 -6.01
N THR A 303 -17.51 -4.58 -6.02
CA THR A 303 -18.43 -4.03 -7.04
C THR A 303 -17.84 -3.99 -8.46
N MET A 304 -16.51 -4.02 -8.57
CA MET A 304 -15.79 -3.94 -9.84
C MET A 304 -15.28 -5.30 -10.34
N PHE A 305 -15.51 -6.40 -9.60
CA PHE A 305 -14.80 -7.66 -9.82
C PHE A 305 -14.97 -8.26 -11.23
N GLU A 306 -16.13 -8.05 -11.86
CA GLU A 306 -16.40 -8.55 -13.23
C GLU A 306 -15.81 -7.66 -14.34
N LYS A 307 -15.28 -6.48 -13.98
CA LYS A 307 -14.83 -5.43 -14.92
C LYS A 307 -13.33 -5.17 -14.87
N ILE A 308 -12.61 -5.87 -14.01
CA ILE A 308 -11.18 -5.70 -13.80
C ILE A 308 -10.46 -7.00 -14.13
N SER A 309 -9.17 -6.90 -14.43
CA SER A 309 -8.35 -8.09 -14.67
C SER A 309 -8.20 -8.91 -13.38
N TYR A 310 -7.94 -10.21 -13.54
CA TYR A 310 -7.65 -11.08 -12.41
C TYR A 310 -6.42 -10.60 -11.63
N GLU A 311 -5.41 -10.10 -12.34
CA GLU A 311 -4.15 -9.59 -11.79
C GLU A 311 -4.38 -8.36 -10.90
N ASP A 312 -5.27 -7.45 -11.31
CA ASP A 312 -5.67 -6.31 -10.49
C ASP A 312 -6.41 -6.72 -9.24
N ALA A 313 -7.39 -7.64 -9.40
CA ALA A 313 -8.15 -8.18 -8.29
C ALA A 313 -7.24 -8.86 -7.26
N GLN A 314 -6.29 -9.66 -7.75
CA GLN A 314 -5.29 -10.33 -6.92
C GLN A 314 -4.37 -9.32 -6.23
N SER A 315 -3.85 -8.33 -6.95
CA SER A 315 -2.96 -7.29 -6.41
C SER A 315 -3.65 -6.48 -5.31
N ALA A 316 -4.85 -5.97 -5.56
CA ALA A 316 -5.64 -5.23 -4.59
C ALA A 316 -5.98 -6.10 -3.37
N SER A 317 -6.45 -7.33 -3.59
CA SER A 317 -6.79 -8.25 -2.50
C SER A 317 -5.59 -8.55 -1.61
N ASN A 318 -4.44 -8.87 -2.18
CA ASN A 318 -3.21 -9.15 -1.43
C ASN A 318 -2.81 -7.97 -0.54
N GLN A 319 -2.93 -6.75 -1.03
CA GLN A 319 -2.62 -5.55 -0.26
C GLN A 319 -3.65 -5.30 0.85
N LEU A 320 -4.94 -5.49 0.58
CA LEU A 320 -5.99 -5.40 1.59
C LEU A 320 -5.82 -6.45 2.70
N PHE A 321 -5.41 -7.69 2.35
CA PHE A 321 -5.08 -8.72 3.33
C PHE A 321 -3.85 -8.35 4.17
N ARG A 322 -2.81 -7.77 3.56
CA ARG A 322 -1.64 -7.26 4.29
C ARG A 322 -2.03 -6.12 5.23
N CYS A 323 -2.87 -5.18 4.79
CA CYS A 323 -3.45 -4.12 5.65
C CYS A 323 -4.13 -4.75 6.86
N ALA A 324 -5.08 -5.66 6.65
CA ALA A 324 -5.81 -6.31 7.73
C ALA A 324 -4.91 -7.08 8.70
N SER A 325 -3.89 -7.78 8.18
CA SER A 325 -2.89 -8.48 8.99
C SER A 325 -2.12 -7.52 9.90
N ASN A 326 -1.68 -6.37 9.37
CA ASN A 326 -1.03 -5.33 10.16
C ASN A 326 -1.93 -4.82 11.30
N LEU A 327 -3.21 -4.55 11.00
CA LEU A 327 -4.19 -4.10 12.00
C LEU A 327 -4.39 -5.14 13.12
N LEU A 328 -4.53 -6.42 12.77
CA LEU A 328 -4.70 -7.50 13.74
C LEU A 328 -3.47 -7.64 14.65
N ASN A 329 -2.27 -7.56 14.08
CA ASN A 329 -1.03 -7.62 14.84
C ASN A 329 -0.89 -6.42 15.79
N ALA A 330 -1.28 -5.22 15.35
CA ALA A 330 -1.26 -4.01 16.17
C ALA A 330 -2.23 -4.09 17.37
N VAL A 331 -3.44 -4.61 17.18
CA VAL A 331 -4.40 -4.84 18.29
C VAL A 331 -3.86 -5.88 19.27
N ASN A 332 -3.21 -6.93 18.75
CA ASN A 332 -2.75 -8.04 19.56
C ASN A 332 -1.60 -7.68 20.53
N GLY A 333 -0.78 -6.68 20.20
CA GLY A 333 0.35 -6.27 21.04
C GLY A 333 -0.03 -5.83 22.45
N PRO A 334 -0.85 -4.78 22.60
CA PRO A 334 -1.29 -4.31 23.91
C PRO A 334 -2.12 -5.36 24.65
N LEU A 335 -2.97 -6.12 23.95
CA LEU A 335 -3.79 -7.18 24.56
C LEU A 335 -2.95 -8.31 25.17
N GLN A 336 -1.77 -8.57 24.62
CA GLN A 336 -0.83 -9.56 25.15
C GLN A 336 0.16 -8.96 26.16
N GLY A 337 0.06 -7.67 26.48
CA GLY A 337 1.03 -6.96 27.33
C GLY A 337 2.44 -6.90 26.73
N ARG A 338 2.55 -6.98 25.39
CA ARG A 338 3.82 -6.99 24.65
C ARG A 338 4.24 -5.62 24.12
N THR A 339 3.31 -4.68 24.08
CA THR A 339 3.57 -3.28 23.73
C THR A 339 2.75 -2.41 24.66
N GLU A 340 3.30 -1.26 25.03
CA GLU A 340 2.61 -0.25 25.82
C GLU A 340 1.38 0.30 25.07
N VAL A 341 0.41 0.80 25.83
CA VAL A 341 -0.68 1.60 25.26
C VAL A 341 -0.11 2.98 24.90
N LEU A 342 -0.32 3.41 23.67
CA LEU A 342 0.18 4.70 23.18
C LEU A 342 -0.44 5.87 23.96
N ASP A 343 0.34 6.91 24.21
CA ASP A 343 -0.03 8.08 25.04
C ASP A 343 -1.26 8.79 24.47
N LEU A 344 -1.39 8.85 23.15
CA LEU A 344 -2.54 9.45 22.49
C LEU A 344 -3.82 8.66 22.76
N ASP A 345 -3.75 7.33 22.85
CA ASP A 345 -4.91 6.50 23.20
C ASP A 345 -5.23 6.61 24.69
N ASN A 346 -4.22 6.61 25.55
CA ASN A 346 -4.40 6.81 26.99
C ASN A 346 -5.04 8.18 27.29
N SER A 347 -4.55 9.25 26.66
CA SER A 347 -5.12 10.60 26.83
C SER A 347 -6.57 10.68 26.33
N ARG A 348 -6.90 10.09 25.17
CA ARG A 348 -8.27 10.00 24.65
C ARG A 348 -9.20 9.18 25.53
N ALA A 349 -8.71 8.10 26.15
CA ALA A 349 -9.48 7.26 27.07
C ALA A 349 -9.80 7.97 28.40
N ASN A 350 -8.94 8.89 28.84
CA ASN A 350 -9.12 9.66 30.07
C ASN A 350 -10.02 10.91 29.89
N VAL A 351 -10.51 11.18 28.68
CA VAL A 351 -11.53 12.23 28.47
C VAL A 351 -12.88 11.67 28.91
N ILE A 352 -13.46 12.27 29.95
CA ILE A 352 -14.81 11.93 30.44
C ILE A 352 -15.80 12.13 29.28
N SER A 353 -16.55 11.06 28.95
CA SER A 353 -17.57 11.12 27.90
C SER A 353 -18.59 12.21 28.21
N THR A 354 -18.95 13.02 27.22
CA THR A 354 -20.06 14.00 27.35
C THR A 354 -21.41 13.32 27.58
N ASP A 355 -21.50 12.03 27.28
CA ASP A 355 -22.68 11.18 27.50
C ASP A 355 -22.60 10.45 28.86
N TYR A 356 -21.56 10.68 29.65
CA TYR A 356 -21.48 10.17 31.02
C TYR A 356 -22.43 10.99 31.89
N ASP A 357 -23.58 10.38 32.17
CA ASP A 357 -24.62 10.98 33.00
C ASP A 357 -24.12 11.12 34.45
N THR A 358 -23.61 12.30 34.78
CA THR A 358 -23.09 12.63 36.13
C THR A 358 -24.20 12.69 37.19
N ASP A 359 -25.47 12.59 36.78
CA ASP A 359 -26.62 12.68 37.68
C ASP A 359 -26.59 11.57 38.74
N LEU A 360 -26.12 10.37 38.38
CA LEU A 360 -25.97 9.25 39.32
C LEU A 360 -24.89 9.52 40.38
N GLU A 361 -23.75 10.12 40.03
CA GLU A 361 -22.71 10.43 41.04
C GLU A 361 -23.04 11.68 41.87
N SER A 362 -23.80 12.61 41.31
CA SER A 362 -24.34 13.75 42.05
C SER A 362 -25.41 13.35 43.09
N ALA A 363 -26.14 12.26 42.85
CA ALA A 363 -27.08 11.69 43.83
C ALA A 363 -26.36 10.98 45.00
N TRP A 364 -25.15 10.47 44.77
CA TRP A 364 -24.39 9.71 45.78
C TRP A 364 -23.47 10.61 46.62
N SER A 365 -23.07 11.76 46.11
CA SER A 365 -22.33 12.78 46.86
C SER A 365 -23.22 13.63 47.80
N ASN A 366 -24.54 13.43 47.75
CA ASN A 366 -25.53 14.06 48.62
C ASN A 366 -26.13 13.11 49.68
N LEU A 367 -25.56 11.91 49.84
CA LEU A 367 -25.81 10.96 50.94
C LEU A 367 -24.61 10.95 51.88
#